data_AF-A0A369TFH2-F1
#
_entry.id   AF-A0A369TFH2-F1
#
_cell.length_a   1.000
_cell.length_b   1.000
_cell.length_c   1.000
_cell.angle_alpha   90.00
_cell.angle_beta   90.00
_cell.angle_gamma   90.00
#
_symmetry.space_group_name_H-M   'P 1'
#
loop_
_entity.id
_entity.type
_entity.pdbx_description
1 polymer ?
#
loop_
_entity_poly.entity_id
_entity_poly.type
_entity_poly.pdbx_seq_one_letter_code
_entity_poly.pdbx_strand_id
1 'polypeptide(L)'
;MFKHKGAHQCTWHQDALGRRSMIDFVVVSSDLRPYVLDTRVKRGAELSTDHHLVVSWVRWRGRKLDRLGRPKRTVRVCWERLAESPVREIFNSHLRQSFNQIPREAGDIESEWTMFSTSIVDAAARSCGRKVSGACRGGNPRTRWWTPEVRDAVKLKKETYRAWLARGTPEAADRYRQAKRAAAQMVVEAKTRVWEEFGETMEKDYRSASKKFWQTVRRLRRGKQYPANTVYSEGGDLLTSTGDIVGRWKEYFA
;
A
#
# COMPACT_ATOMS: atom_id res chain seq x y z
N MET A 1 13.63 -23.94 22.09
CA MET A 1 12.37 -23.23 21.80
C MET A 1 12.18 -22.13 22.84
N PHE A 2 11.73 -20.93 22.46
CA PHE A 2 11.53 -19.83 23.41
C PHE A 2 10.39 -20.15 24.37
N LYS A 3 10.59 -19.90 25.67
CA LYS A 3 9.59 -20.16 26.71
C LYS A 3 8.57 -19.01 26.71
N HIS A 4 7.36 -19.30 26.27
CA HIS A 4 6.23 -18.36 26.26
C HIS A 4 5.01 -19.01 26.88
N LYS A 5 4.06 -18.21 27.38
CA LYS A 5 2.73 -18.71 27.76
C LYS A 5 2.07 -19.38 26.54
N GLY A 6 1.27 -20.42 26.73
CA GLY A 6 0.61 -21.15 25.62
C GLY A 6 -0.21 -20.23 24.69
N ALA A 7 -0.81 -19.18 25.24
CA ALA A 7 -1.49 -18.14 24.45
C ALA A 7 -0.60 -17.41 23.44
N HIS A 8 0.73 -17.48 23.58
CA HIS A 8 1.69 -16.88 22.66
C HIS A 8 2.43 -17.90 21.81
N GLN A 9 1.94 -19.14 21.80
CA GLN A 9 2.46 -20.26 21.02
C GLN A 9 1.45 -20.73 19.97
N CYS A 10 0.15 -20.72 20.26
CA CYS A 10 -0.88 -21.12 19.30
C CYS A 10 -1.04 -20.09 18.18
N THR A 11 -0.83 -20.52 16.95
CA THR A 11 -0.89 -19.67 15.76
C THR A 11 -2.25 -19.73 15.07
N TRP A 12 -3.00 -20.80 15.27
CA TRP A 12 -4.33 -20.99 14.70
C TRP A 12 -5.39 -21.22 15.78
N HIS A 13 -6.61 -20.77 15.51
CA HIS A 13 -7.77 -20.96 16.39
C HIS A 13 -9.05 -21.20 15.59
N GLN A 14 -9.95 -22.00 16.16
CA GLN A 14 -11.32 -22.15 15.70
C GLN A 14 -12.26 -21.91 16.89
N ASP A 15 -12.82 -20.71 16.94
CA ASP A 15 -13.64 -20.25 18.07
C ASP A 15 -14.87 -21.14 18.30
N ALA A 16 -15.51 -21.63 17.23
CA ALA A 16 -16.73 -22.43 17.32
C ALA A 16 -16.53 -23.77 18.06
N LEU A 17 -15.33 -24.36 17.98
CA LEU A 17 -15.00 -25.66 18.59
C LEU A 17 -13.97 -25.52 19.71
N GLY A 18 -13.54 -24.30 20.05
CA GLY A 18 -12.50 -24.04 21.05
C GLY A 18 -11.11 -24.62 20.71
N ARG A 19 -10.88 -25.02 19.45
CA ARG A 19 -9.64 -25.69 19.03
C ARG A 19 -8.54 -24.68 18.76
N ARG A 20 -7.30 -25.04 19.11
CA ARG A 20 -6.11 -24.21 18.90
C ARG A 20 -4.92 -25.10 18.55
N SER A 21 -4.12 -24.66 17.58
CA SER A 21 -2.97 -25.41 17.10
C SER A 21 -1.78 -24.48 16.81
N MET A 22 -0.58 -25.05 16.78
CA MET A 22 0.63 -24.38 16.28
C MET A 22 0.91 -24.93 14.89
N ILE A 23 0.61 -24.14 13.86
CA ILE A 23 0.76 -24.55 12.45
C ILE A 23 1.57 -23.55 11.61
N ASP A 24 1.90 -22.39 12.16
CA ASP A 24 2.73 -21.38 11.50
C ASP A 24 4.12 -21.34 12.15
N PHE A 25 5.15 -21.55 11.33
CA PHE A 25 6.53 -21.67 11.81
C PHE A 25 7.45 -20.68 11.09
N VAL A 26 8.46 -20.21 11.81
CA VAL A 26 9.61 -19.49 11.22
C VAL A 26 10.76 -20.47 11.18
N VAL A 27 11.03 -21.01 9.99
CA VAL A 27 12.15 -21.93 9.77
C VAL A 27 13.41 -21.12 9.44
N VAL A 28 14.49 -21.42 10.13
CA VAL A 28 15.79 -20.76 9.94
C VAL A 28 16.86 -21.82 9.75
N SER A 29 17.87 -21.53 8.93
CA SER A 29 19.04 -22.37 8.76
C SER A 29 19.89 -22.41 10.05
N SER A 30 20.68 -23.46 10.21
CA SER A 30 21.47 -23.71 11.43
C SER A 30 22.48 -22.59 11.74
N ASP A 31 23.04 -21.95 10.72
CA ASP A 31 23.94 -20.80 10.83
C ASP A 31 23.24 -19.52 11.30
N LEU A 32 21.94 -19.35 10.97
CA LEU A 32 21.14 -18.22 11.42
C LEU A 32 20.53 -18.41 12.80
N ARG A 33 20.39 -19.66 13.26
CA ARG A 33 19.77 -20.02 14.54
C ARG A 33 20.34 -19.26 15.75
N PRO A 34 21.67 -19.05 15.92
CA PRO A 34 22.23 -18.28 17.04
C PRO A 34 21.83 -16.80 17.04
N TYR A 35 21.36 -16.28 15.91
CA TYR A 35 20.96 -14.88 15.75
C TYR A 35 19.48 -14.65 16.04
N VAL A 36 18.66 -15.71 16.13
CA VAL A 36 17.25 -15.57 16.50
C VAL A 36 17.15 -15.25 17.99
N LEU A 37 16.62 -14.08 18.30
CA LEU A 37 16.50 -13.56 19.66
C LEU A 37 15.22 -14.01 20.35
N ASP A 38 14.11 -14.02 19.61
CA ASP A 38 12.81 -14.47 20.10
C ASP A 38 11.89 -14.78 18.92
N THR A 39 10.92 -15.68 19.11
CA THR A 39 9.81 -15.91 18.19
C THR A 39 8.54 -16.07 19.00
N ARG A 40 7.53 -15.25 18.71
CA ARG A 40 6.30 -15.16 19.50
C ARG A 40 5.07 -14.86 18.65
N VAL A 41 3.93 -15.43 19.04
CA VAL A 41 2.62 -15.06 18.50
C VAL A 41 2.11 -13.73 19.07
N LYS A 42 1.75 -12.82 18.18
CA LYS A 42 1.15 -11.51 18.45
C LYS A 42 -0.38 -11.54 18.33
N ARG A 43 -1.04 -12.09 19.37
CA ARG A 43 -2.50 -12.15 19.45
C ARG A 43 -3.22 -10.79 19.36
N GLY A 44 -2.58 -9.69 19.76
CA GLY A 44 -3.19 -8.35 19.66
C GLY A 44 -3.26 -7.78 18.24
N ALA A 45 -2.67 -8.45 17.25
CA ALA A 45 -2.75 -8.07 15.85
C ALA A 45 -4.06 -8.60 15.25
N GLU A 46 -5.06 -7.73 15.12
CA GLU A 46 -6.28 -8.05 14.38
C GLU A 46 -5.96 -8.09 12.88
N LEU A 47 -6.12 -9.27 12.27
CA LEU A 47 -5.91 -9.52 10.84
C LEU A 47 -7.15 -10.08 10.14
N SER A 48 -8.28 -10.21 10.84
CA SER A 48 -9.52 -10.81 10.34
C SER A 48 -9.39 -12.24 9.80
N THR A 49 -8.38 -12.99 10.24
CA THR A 49 -8.12 -14.40 9.92
C THR A 49 -8.22 -15.26 11.19
N ASP A 50 -8.41 -16.56 11.00
CA ASP A 50 -8.26 -17.65 11.97
C ASP A 50 -6.80 -17.93 12.38
N HIS A 51 -5.83 -17.23 11.78
CA HIS A 51 -4.42 -17.25 12.16
C HIS A 51 -4.02 -15.98 12.94
N HIS A 52 -3.11 -16.14 13.89
CA HIS A 52 -2.42 -15.06 14.58
C HIS A 52 -1.07 -14.77 13.92
N LEU A 53 -0.67 -13.50 13.96
CA LEU A 53 0.64 -13.08 13.46
C LEU A 53 1.78 -13.71 14.29
N VAL A 54 2.69 -14.42 13.63
CA VAL A 54 3.96 -14.87 14.22
C VAL A 54 5.04 -13.83 13.94
N VAL A 55 5.79 -13.41 14.97
CA VAL A 55 6.88 -12.45 14.82
C VAL A 55 8.16 -13.07 15.38
N SER A 56 9.23 -13.02 14.59
CA SER A 56 10.57 -13.40 15.02
C SER A 56 11.50 -12.19 15.00
N TRP A 57 12.28 -12.01 16.07
CA TRP A 57 13.33 -11.01 16.16
C TRP A 57 14.65 -11.68 15.86
N VAL A 58 15.34 -11.21 14.83
CA VAL A 58 16.63 -11.75 14.39
C VAL A 58 17.69 -10.66 14.48
N ARG A 59 18.80 -10.95 15.15
CA ARG A 59 19.97 -10.08 15.23
C ARG A 59 20.78 -10.20 13.94
N TRP A 60 20.51 -9.33 12.98
CA TRP A 60 21.28 -9.28 11.75
C TRP A 60 22.62 -8.57 11.94
N ARG A 61 23.74 -9.25 11.65
CA ARG A 61 25.10 -8.67 11.64
C ARG A 61 25.69 -8.50 10.24
N GLY A 62 24.95 -8.84 9.17
CA GLY A 62 25.42 -8.68 7.80
C GLY A 62 25.47 -7.22 7.36
N ARG A 63 25.99 -6.97 6.15
CA ARG A 63 25.92 -5.63 5.52
C ARG A 63 24.49 -5.12 5.59
N LYS A 64 24.35 -3.85 5.94
CA LYS A 64 23.07 -3.14 5.87
C LYS A 64 22.57 -3.33 4.45
N LEU A 65 21.44 -4.03 4.27
CA LEU A 65 20.80 -4.13 2.95
C LEU A 65 20.72 -2.72 2.40
N ASP A 66 21.22 -2.51 1.19
CA ASP A 66 21.12 -1.23 0.51
C ASP A 66 19.65 -0.86 0.51
N ARG A 67 19.30 0.11 1.36
CA ARG A 67 17.96 0.65 1.37
C ARG A 67 17.86 1.31 0.00
N LEU A 68 17.13 0.70 -0.94
CA LEU A 68 16.70 1.31 -2.21
C LEU A 68 16.56 2.81 -1.94
N GLY A 69 17.39 3.65 -2.56
CA GLY A 69 17.58 5.05 -2.16
C GLY A 69 16.25 5.75 -1.83
N ARG A 70 16.29 6.76 -0.94
CA ARG A 70 15.06 7.50 -0.57
C ARG A 70 14.26 7.78 -1.85
N PRO A 71 12.98 7.36 -1.92
CA PRO A 71 12.19 7.56 -3.13
C PRO A 71 12.27 9.02 -3.56
N LYS A 72 12.60 9.25 -4.84
CA LYS A 72 12.78 10.59 -5.38
C LYS A 72 11.46 11.35 -5.18
N ARG A 73 11.49 12.36 -4.32
CA ARG A 73 10.35 13.24 -4.06
C ARG A 73 10.31 14.28 -5.17
N THR A 74 9.32 14.19 -6.04
CA THR A 74 9.10 15.20 -7.08
C THR A 74 7.89 16.03 -6.68
N VAL A 75 8.09 17.32 -6.44
CA VAL A 75 6.99 18.27 -6.25
C VAL A 75 6.44 18.62 -7.63
N ARG A 76 5.13 18.47 -7.83
CA ARG A 76 4.45 18.86 -9.07
C ARG A 76 3.19 19.66 -8.78
N VAL A 77 2.82 20.55 -9.69
CA VAL A 77 1.54 21.26 -9.63
C VAL A 77 0.38 20.26 -9.74
N CYS A 78 -0.67 20.47 -8.93
CA CYS A 78 -1.91 19.69 -8.97
C CYS A 78 -2.82 20.12 -10.14
N TRP A 79 -2.32 20.10 -11.38
CA TRP A 79 -3.03 20.61 -12.54
C TRP A 79 -4.42 19.97 -12.76
N GLU A 80 -4.66 18.77 -12.23
CA GLU A 80 -5.96 18.10 -12.31
C GLU A 80 -7.09 18.90 -11.61
N ARG A 81 -6.75 19.76 -10.64
CA ARG A 81 -7.72 20.65 -9.97
C ARG A 81 -8.27 21.73 -10.89
N LEU A 82 -7.67 21.98 -12.05
CA LEU A 82 -8.24 22.88 -13.07
C LEU A 82 -9.56 22.35 -13.66
N ALA A 83 -9.91 21.07 -13.40
CA ALA A 83 -11.23 20.56 -13.70
C ALA A 83 -12.32 21.13 -12.76
N GLU A 84 -11.96 21.58 -11.56
CA GLU A 84 -12.87 22.22 -10.61
C GLU A 84 -13.13 23.67 -11.06
N SER A 85 -14.39 24.05 -11.30
CA SER A 85 -14.71 25.42 -11.79
C SER A 85 -14.14 26.53 -10.91
N PRO A 86 -14.27 26.50 -9.57
CA PRO A 86 -13.74 27.56 -8.72
C PRO A 86 -12.22 27.72 -8.83
N VAL A 87 -11.48 26.60 -8.93
CA VAL A 87 -10.01 26.63 -9.07
C VAL A 87 -9.60 27.18 -10.43
N ARG A 88 -10.34 26.82 -11.47
CA ARG A 88 -10.12 27.33 -12.83
C ARG A 88 -10.35 28.83 -12.93
N GLU A 89 -11.38 29.35 -12.28
CA GLU A 89 -11.66 30.79 -12.22
C GLU A 89 -10.53 31.55 -11.51
N ILE A 90 -10.08 31.05 -10.35
CA ILE A 90 -8.94 31.62 -9.62
C ILE A 90 -7.66 31.56 -10.48
N PHE A 91 -7.40 30.45 -11.17
CA PHE A 91 -6.28 30.32 -12.10
C PHE A 91 -6.33 31.34 -13.23
N ASN A 92 -7.49 31.52 -13.88
CA ASN A 92 -7.65 32.53 -14.92
C ASN A 92 -7.45 33.96 -14.39
N SER A 93 -7.90 34.24 -13.17
CA SER A 93 -7.65 35.53 -12.51
C SER A 93 -6.15 35.77 -12.28
N HIS A 94 -5.44 34.80 -11.69
CA HIS A 94 -3.99 34.90 -11.48
C HIS A 94 -3.21 35.01 -12.80
N LEU A 95 -3.63 34.31 -13.85
CA LEU A 95 -3.02 34.45 -15.18
C LEU A 95 -3.20 35.87 -15.71
N ARG A 96 -4.43 36.40 -15.71
CA ARG A 96 -4.72 37.77 -16.18
C ARG A 96 -3.90 38.80 -15.40
N GLN A 97 -3.84 38.67 -14.08
CA GLN A 97 -3.03 39.56 -13.24
C GLN A 97 -1.55 39.49 -13.61
N SER A 98 -1.01 38.27 -13.81
CA SER A 98 0.41 38.08 -14.14
C SER A 98 0.73 38.64 -15.53
N PHE A 99 -0.15 38.44 -16.51
CA PHE A 99 0.02 38.98 -17.86
C PHE A 99 -0.11 40.50 -17.93
N ASN A 100 -0.93 41.12 -17.08
CA ASN A 100 -1.02 42.58 -17.00
C ASN A 100 0.27 43.25 -16.49
N GLN A 101 1.16 42.49 -15.82
CA GLN A 101 2.43 42.98 -15.29
C GLN A 101 3.59 42.81 -16.29
N ILE A 102 3.35 42.19 -17.44
CA ILE A 102 4.39 42.00 -18.46
C ILE A 102 4.64 43.32 -19.20
N PRO A 103 5.89 43.80 -19.29
CA PRO A 103 6.23 44.98 -20.07
C PRO A 103 5.77 44.84 -21.53
N ARG A 104 5.28 45.94 -22.12
CA ARG A 104 4.83 45.95 -23.53
C ARG A 104 5.96 46.04 -24.55
N GLU A 105 7.19 46.22 -24.08
CA GLU A 105 8.38 46.27 -24.91
C GLU A 105 8.81 44.85 -25.27
N ALA A 106 9.00 44.59 -26.56
CA ALA A 106 9.42 43.28 -27.03
C ALA A 106 10.86 42.99 -26.58
N GLY A 107 11.03 41.89 -25.85
CA GLY A 107 12.32 41.39 -25.39
C GLY A 107 12.92 40.38 -26.37
N ASP A 108 14.01 39.74 -25.93
CA ASP A 108 14.49 38.52 -26.59
C ASP A 108 13.46 37.38 -26.44
N ILE A 109 13.32 36.54 -27.48
CA ILE A 109 12.33 35.46 -27.57
C ILE A 109 12.47 34.48 -26.39
N GLU A 110 13.69 34.13 -25.98
CA GLU A 110 13.92 33.20 -24.87
C GLU A 110 13.50 33.82 -23.53
N SER A 111 13.72 35.12 -23.38
CA SER A 111 13.31 35.89 -22.21
C SER A 111 11.79 36.02 -22.10
N GLU A 112 11.11 36.30 -23.22
CA GLU A 112 9.66 36.33 -23.30
C GLU A 112 9.04 34.96 -23.02
N TRP A 113 9.60 33.91 -23.62
CA TRP A 113 9.15 32.54 -23.38
C TRP A 113 9.34 32.10 -21.93
N THR A 114 10.48 32.46 -21.33
CA THR A 114 10.76 32.19 -19.91
C THR A 114 9.75 32.90 -19.02
N MET A 115 9.46 34.17 -19.28
CA MET A 115 8.48 34.94 -18.52
C MET A 115 7.05 34.38 -18.67
N PHE A 116 6.66 34.01 -19.89
CA PHE A 116 5.37 33.38 -20.17
C PHE A 116 5.21 32.04 -19.44
N SER A 117 6.18 31.14 -19.58
CA SER A 117 6.13 29.80 -19.01
C SER A 117 6.18 29.83 -17.47
N THR A 118 7.03 30.68 -16.88
CA THR A 118 7.09 30.86 -15.42
C THR A 118 5.80 31.45 -14.86
N SER A 119 5.23 32.47 -15.51
CA SER A 119 3.95 33.08 -15.10
C SER A 119 2.81 32.06 -15.07
N ILE A 120 2.74 31.17 -16.07
CA ILE A 120 1.75 30.08 -16.10
C ILE A 120 1.99 29.10 -14.97
N VAL A 121 3.23 28.65 -14.76
CA VAL A 121 3.57 27.69 -13.72
C VAL A 121 3.28 28.27 -12.33
N ASP A 122 3.56 29.55 -12.11
CA ASP A 122 3.31 30.23 -10.83
C ASP A 122 1.84 30.50 -10.58
N ALA A 123 1.07 30.92 -11.59
CA ALA A 123 -0.38 30.99 -11.49
C ALA A 123 -0.97 29.61 -11.16
N ALA A 124 -0.51 28.55 -11.84
CA ALA A 124 -0.98 27.20 -11.61
C ALA A 124 -0.58 26.68 -10.22
N ALA A 125 0.63 26.97 -9.75
CA ALA A 125 1.11 26.61 -8.42
C ALA A 125 0.31 27.31 -7.31
N ARG A 126 -0.04 28.60 -7.50
CA ARG A 126 -0.86 29.38 -6.57
C ARG A 126 -2.30 28.87 -6.51
N SER A 127 -2.92 28.62 -7.66
CA SER A 127 -4.34 28.22 -7.71
C SER A 127 -4.56 26.75 -7.41
N CYS A 128 -3.76 25.88 -8.03
CA CYS A 128 -3.95 24.43 -7.91
C CYS A 128 -3.24 23.86 -6.67
N GLY A 129 -2.24 24.56 -6.14
CA GLY A 129 -1.34 24.03 -5.13
C GLY A 129 -0.34 23.01 -5.70
N ARG A 130 0.50 22.48 -4.82
CA ARG A 130 1.56 21.52 -5.16
C ARG A 130 1.32 20.18 -4.46
N LYS A 131 1.55 19.07 -5.16
CA LYS A 131 1.58 17.71 -4.58
C LYS A 131 2.96 17.10 -4.70
N VAL A 132 3.36 16.38 -3.66
CA VAL A 132 4.57 15.57 -3.68
C VAL A 132 4.25 14.21 -4.29
N SER A 133 4.93 13.86 -5.37
CA SER A 133 4.88 12.55 -6.00
C SER A 133 6.15 11.78 -5.65
N GLY A 134 6.01 10.46 -5.47
CA GLY A 134 7.14 9.59 -5.17
C GLY A 134 7.60 9.57 -3.71
N ALA A 135 6.98 10.32 -2.78
CA ALA A 135 7.49 10.44 -1.40
C ALA A 135 7.24 9.26 -0.45
N CYS A 136 6.38 8.33 -0.82
CA CYS A 136 5.88 7.38 0.16
C CYS A 136 6.29 5.95 -0.20
N ARG A 137 7.12 5.34 0.64
CA ARG A 137 7.30 3.87 0.72
C ARG A 137 6.04 3.17 1.29
N GLY A 138 4.83 3.67 0.99
CA GLY A 138 3.59 3.15 1.58
C GLY A 138 2.32 3.99 1.36
N GLY A 139 2.46 5.24 0.92
CA GLY A 139 1.35 6.08 0.45
C GLY A 139 1.08 5.75 -1.01
N ASN A 140 0.49 4.59 -1.21
CA ASN A 140 0.19 4.06 -2.52
C ASN A 140 -1.00 4.83 -3.13
N PRO A 141 -0.91 5.36 -4.36
CA PRO A 141 -2.11 5.72 -5.11
C PRO A 141 -3.06 4.53 -5.30
N ARG A 142 -2.58 3.28 -5.13
CA ARG A 142 -3.37 2.04 -5.26
C ARG A 142 -4.37 1.79 -4.13
N THR A 143 -4.53 2.71 -3.19
CA THR A 143 -5.54 2.60 -2.14
C THR A 143 -6.48 3.80 -2.17
N ARG A 144 -6.95 4.21 -3.36
CA ARG A 144 -8.07 5.20 -3.47
C ARG A 144 -9.27 4.80 -2.60
N TRP A 145 -9.48 3.50 -2.38
CA TRP A 145 -10.54 2.97 -1.53
C TRP A 145 -10.26 3.11 -0.03
N TRP A 146 -9.04 3.49 0.37
CA TRP A 146 -8.66 3.75 1.76
C TRP A 146 -9.04 5.16 2.17
N THR A 147 -10.33 5.38 2.35
CA THR A 147 -10.90 6.68 2.74
C THR A 147 -10.88 6.87 4.27
N PRO A 148 -11.11 8.09 4.77
CA PRO A 148 -11.28 8.35 6.21
C PRO A 148 -12.28 7.41 6.87
N GLU A 149 -13.42 7.16 6.22
CA GLU A 149 -14.52 6.34 6.74
C GLU A 149 -14.07 4.87 6.88
N VAL A 150 -13.38 4.33 5.87
CA VAL A 150 -12.81 2.98 5.92
C VAL A 150 -11.77 2.86 7.03
N ARG A 151 -10.89 3.86 7.16
CA ARG A 151 -9.88 3.90 8.22
C ARG A 151 -10.52 3.88 9.60
N ASP A 152 -11.58 4.65 9.80
CA ASP A 152 -12.24 4.79 11.09
C ASP A 152 -13.03 3.51 11.44
N ALA A 153 -13.68 2.88 10.47
CA ALA A 153 -14.30 1.56 10.64
C ALA A 153 -13.26 0.47 11.00
N VAL A 154 -12.10 0.46 10.32
CA VAL A 154 -11.01 -0.48 10.64
C VAL A 154 -10.39 -0.19 12.02
N LYS A 155 -10.32 1.09 12.42
CA LYS A 155 -9.86 1.49 13.76
C LYS A 155 -10.81 0.95 14.84
N LEU A 156 -12.11 1.16 14.67
CA LEU A 156 -13.14 0.64 15.58
C LEU A 156 -13.09 -0.89 15.69
N LYS A 157 -12.93 -1.59 14.56
CA LYS A 157 -12.73 -3.05 14.54
C LYS A 157 -11.54 -3.48 15.40
N LYS A 158 -10.40 -2.77 15.30
CA LYS A 158 -9.20 -3.08 16.10
C LYS A 158 -9.38 -2.78 17.58
N GLU A 159 -10.08 -1.70 17.92
CA GLU A 159 -10.36 -1.31 19.31
C GLU A 159 -11.31 -2.31 19.99
N THR A 160 -12.40 -2.67 19.33
CA THR A 160 -13.35 -3.69 19.81
C THR A 160 -12.70 -5.06 19.94
N TYR A 161 -11.80 -5.45 19.02
CA TYR A 161 -11.01 -6.66 19.14
C TYR A 161 -10.13 -6.67 20.40
N ARG A 162 -9.41 -5.57 20.68
CA ARG A 162 -8.60 -5.45 21.91
C ARG A 162 -9.46 -5.51 23.17
N ALA A 163 -10.63 -4.87 23.15
CA ALA A 163 -11.57 -4.92 24.27
C ALA A 163 -12.11 -6.34 24.52
N TRP A 164 -12.44 -7.07 23.45
CA TRP A 164 -12.82 -8.48 23.54
C TRP A 164 -11.70 -9.36 24.10
N LEU A 165 -10.47 -9.20 23.61
CA LEU A 165 -9.32 -9.94 24.13
C LEU A 165 -9.04 -9.67 25.62
N ALA A 166 -9.32 -8.46 26.09
CA ALA A 166 -9.08 -8.07 27.48
C ALA A 166 -10.17 -8.55 28.43
N ARG A 167 -11.46 -8.42 28.04
CA ARG A 167 -12.60 -8.70 28.90
C ARG A 167 -13.17 -10.12 28.75
N GLY A 168 -13.09 -10.68 27.55
CA GLY A 168 -13.62 -12.01 27.23
C GLY A 168 -15.14 -12.17 27.32
N THR A 169 -15.91 -11.09 27.47
CA THR A 169 -17.37 -11.19 27.65
C THR A 169 -18.12 -11.40 26.33
N PRO A 170 -19.31 -12.04 26.35
CA PRO A 170 -20.16 -12.20 25.17
C PRO A 170 -20.48 -10.88 24.48
N GLU A 171 -20.75 -9.82 25.23
CA GLU A 171 -21.09 -8.50 24.68
C GLU A 171 -19.90 -7.87 23.95
N ALA A 172 -18.69 -8.04 24.49
CA ALA A 172 -17.47 -7.57 23.81
C ALA A 172 -17.22 -8.37 22.52
N ALA A 173 -17.50 -9.68 22.52
CA ALA A 173 -17.42 -10.52 21.34
C ALA A 173 -18.45 -10.10 20.28
N ASP A 174 -19.69 -9.80 20.67
CA ASP A 174 -20.76 -9.33 19.79
C ASP A 174 -20.40 -7.98 19.16
N ARG A 175 -19.91 -7.02 19.95
CA ARG A 175 -19.43 -5.71 19.46
C ARG A 175 -18.31 -5.87 18.45
N TYR A 176 -17.34 -6.74 18.71
CA TYR A 176 -16.30 -7.05 17.74
C TYR A 176 -16.88 -7.69 16.45
N ARG A 177 -17.80 -8.65 16.57
CA ARG A 177 -18.46 -9.27 15.39
C ARG A 177 -19.25 -8.26 14.55
N GLN A 178 -19.88 -7.27 15.18
CA GLN A 178 -20.56 -6.17 14.48
C GLN A 178 -19.54 -5.24 13.79
N ALA A 179 -18.53 -4.77 14.51
CA ALA A 179 -17.49 -3.89 13.95
C ALA A 179 -16.70 -4.57 12.82
N LYS A 180 -16.44 -5.88 12.92
CA LYS A 180 -15.80 -6.69 11.87
C LYS A 180 -16.64 -6.71 10.60
N ARG A 181 -17.95 -6.97 10.72
CA ARG A 181 -18.89 -6.97 9.58
C ARG A 181 -19.01 -5.58 8.95
N ALA A 182 -19.18 -4.54 9.77
CA ALA A 182 -19.26 -3.16 9.29
C ALA A 182 -17.99 -2.74 8.53
N ALA A 183 -16.80 -3.02 9.10
CA ALA A 183 -15.55 -2.71 8.42
C ALA A 183 -15.36 -3.50 7.11
N ALA A 184 -15.78 -4.77 7.07
CA ALA A 184 -15.73 -5.57 5.84
C ALA A 184 -16.64 -4.98 4.76
N GLN A 185 -17.88 -4.61 5.12
CA GLN A 185 -18.84 -3.97 4.22
C GLN A 185 -18.28 -2.65 3.66
N MET A 186 -17.80 -1.76 4.53
CA MET A 186 -17.19 -0.49 4.14
C MET A 186 -16.01 -0.67 3.16
N VAL A 187 -15.18 -1.70 3.38
CA VAL A 187 -14.05 -2.00 2.49
C VAL A 187 -14.52 -2.50 1.14
N VAL A 188 -15.56 -3.33 1.10
CA VAL A 188 -16.15 -3.82 -0.16
C VAL A 188 -16.75 -2.65 -0.94
N GLU A 189 -17.61 -1.86 -0.32
CA GLU A 189 -18.25 -0.68 -0.94
C GLU A 189 -17.21 0.30 -1.49
N ALA A 190 -16.21 0.67 -0.68
CA ALA A 190 -15.18 1.61 -1.11
C ALA A 190 -14.33 1.06 -2.27
N LYS A 191 -14.05 -0.25 -2.31
CA LYS A 191 -13.35 -0.90 -3.43
C LYS A 191 -14.21 -0.92 -4.69
N THR A 192 -15.48 -1.28 -4.56
CA THR A 192 -16.44 -1.31 -5.66
C THR A 192 -16.56 0.07 -6.29
N ARG A 193 -16.80 1.12 -5.49
CA ARG A 193 -16.89 2.50 -5.98
C ARG A 193 -15.64 2.93 -6.75
N VAL A 194 -14.45 2.62 -6.22
CA VAL A 194 -13.19 2.95 -6.90
C VAL A 194 -13.01 2.19 -8.21
N TRP A 195 -13.53 0.97 -8.29
CA TRP A 195 -13.50 0.17 -9.50
C TRP A 195 -14.48 0.68 -10.56
N GLU A 196 -15.68 1.09 -10.15
CA GLU A 196 -16.70 1.73 -11.00
C GLU A 196 -16.18 3.07 -11.55
N GLU A 197 -15.70 3.97 -10.69
CA GLU A 197 -15.09 5.25 -11.09
C GLU A 197 -13.91 5.03 -12.07
N PHE A 198 -13.13 3.97 -11.86
CA PHE A 198 -12.05 3.59 -12.76
C PHE A 198 -12.58 3.14 -14.13
N GLY A 199 -13.64 2.32 -14.15
CA GLY A 199 -14.34 1.88 -15.36
C GLY A 199 -14.91 3.05 -16.17
N GLU A 200 -15.64 3.95 -15.52
CA GLU A 200 -16.19 5.17 -16.14
C GLU A 200 -15.08 6.06 -16.73
N THR A 201 -13.98 6.23 -15.98
CA THR A 201 -12.81 6.98 -16.46
C THR A 201 -12.19 6.31 -17.68
N MET A 202 -12.08 4.98 -17.69
CA MET A 202 -11.57 4.21 -18.83
C MET A 202 -12.46 4.35 -20.06
N GLU A 203 -13.78 4.29 -19.90
CA GLU A 203 -14.73 4.46 -21.01
C GLU A 203 -14.65 5.88 -21.60
N LYS A 204 -14.61 6.90 -20.73
CA LYS A 204 -14.44 8.29 -21.15
C LYS A 204 -13.10 8.48 -21.87
N ASP A 205 -12.00 7.96 -21.31
CA ASP A 205 -10.67 8.06 -21.91
C ASP A 205 -10.60 7.32 -23.25
N TYR A 206 -11.33 6.21 -23.44
CA TYR A 206 -11.40 5.53 -24.73
C TYR A 206 -11.96 6.44 -25.82
N ARG A 207 -13.05 7.17 -25.52
CA ARG A 207 -13.72 8.07 -26.49
C ARG A 207 -12.99 9.41 -26.68
N SER A 208 -12.44 9.99 -25.60
CA SER A 208 -11.93 11.37 -25.60
C SER A 208 -10.41 11.50 -25.50
N ALA A 209 -9.70 10.44 -25.10
CA ALA A 209 -8.26 10.48 -24.83
C ALA A 209 -7.58 9.12 -25.11
N SER A 210 -7.72 8.60 -26.33
CA SER A 210 -7.30 7.24 -26.72
C SER A 210 -5.84 6.90 -26.34
N LYS A 211 -4.91 7.87 -26.45
CA LYS A 211 -3.51 7.71 -26.02
C LYS A 211 -3.40 7.41 -24.52
N LYS A 212 -4.17 8.11 -23.68
CA LYS A 212 -4.20 7.91 -22.22
C LYS A 212 -4.83 6.57 -21.86
N PHE A 213 -5.90 6.18 -22.54
CA PHE A 213 -6.52 4.85 -22.41
C PHE A 213 -5.49 3.73 -22.65
N TRP A 214 -4.82 3.74 -23.80
CA TRP A 214 -3.84 2.69 -24.15
C TRP A 214 -2.61 2.68 -23.25
N GLN A 215 -2.18 3.83 -22.73
CA GLN A 215 -1.15 3.89 -21.70
C GLN A 215 -1.59 3.18 -20.42
N THR A 216 -2.82 3.38 -19.98
CA THR A 216 -3.39 2.70 -18.80
C THR A 216 -3.50 1.20 -19.02
N VAL A 217 -4.04 0.75 -20.16
CA VAL A 217 -4.11 -0.68 -20.53
C VAL A 217 -2.72 -1.33 -20.52
N ARG A 218 -1.71 -0.67 -21.10
CA ARG A 218 -0.34 -1.19 -21.15
C ARG A 218 0.26 -1.31 -19.74
N ARG A 219 -0.04 -0.38 -18.83
CA ARG A 219 0.38 -0.45 -17.42
C ARG A 219 -0.29 -1.61 -16.69
N LEU A 220 -1.57 -1.89 -16.97
CA LEU A 220 -2.29 -3.03 -16.38
C LEU A 220 -1.76 -4.38 -16.90
N ARG A 221 -1.45 -4.46 -18.20
CA ARG A 221 -0.87 -5.66 -18.83
C ARG A 221 0.52 -6.01 -18.34
N ARG A 222 1.31 -5.02 -17.90
CA ARG A 222 2.54 -5.26 -17.15
C ARG A 222 2.16 -5.82 -15.78
N GLY A 223 1.82 -7.11 -15.74
CA GLY A 223 1.46 -7.83 -14.53
C GLY A 223 2.57 -7.72 -13.46
N LYS A 224 2.27 -8.20 -12.25
CA LYS A 224 3.30 -8.36 -11.22
C LYS A 224 4.39 -9.30 -11.78
N GLN A 225 5.57 -8.76 -12.06
CA GLN A 225 6.78 -9.57 -12.08
C GLN A 225 6.99 -10.02 -10.63
N TYR A 226 6.57 -11.25 -10.33
CA TYR A 226 7.01 -11.90 -9.12
C TYR A 226 8.52 -12.13 -9.30
N PRO A 227 9.37 -11.80 -8.32
CA PRO A 227 10.71 -12.36 -8.32
C PRO A 227 10.54 -13.88 -8.43
N ALA A 228 11.30 -14.52 -9.32
CA ALA A 228 11.26 -15.97 -9.44
C ALA A 228 11.49 -16.55 -8.05
N ASN A 229 10.57 -17.40 -7.58
CA ASN A 229 10.83 -18.20 -6.39
C ASN A 229 12.08 -19.01 -6.72
N THR A 230 13.12 -18.86 -5.92
CA THR A 230 14.40 -19.53 -6.14
C THR A 230 14.75 -20.32 -4.90
N VAL A 231 15.18 -21.56 -5.10
CA VAL A 231 15.54 -22.51 -4.03
C VAL A 231 16.86 -23.16 -4.41
N TYR A 232 17.74 -23.42 -3.43
CA TYR A 232 18.98 -24.13 -3.71
C TYR A 232 18.76 -25.65 -3.78
N SER A 233 19.37 -26.31 -4.76
CA SER A 233 19.51 -27.76 -4.83
C SER A 233 20.35 -28.27 -3.65
N GLU A 234 20.37 -29.58 -3.44
CA GLU A 234 21.26 -30.21 -2.46
C GLU A 234 22.74 -29.91 -2.74
N GLY A 235 23.12 -29.83 -4.02
CA GLY A 235 24.47 -29.47 -4.48
C GLY A 235 24.81 -27.98 -4.41
N GLY A 236 23.87 -27.13 -3.98
CA GLY A 236 24.07 -25.68 -3.88
C GLY A 236 23.79 -24.88 -5.15
N ASP A 237 23.20 -25.49 -6.18
CA ASP A 237 22.79 -24.81 -7.41
C ASP A 237 21.45 -24.09 -7.26
N LEU A 238 21.27 -22.95 -7.92
CA LEU A 238 20.04 -22.18 -7.83
C LEU A 238 18.95 -22.75 -8.77
N LEU A 239 17.89 -23.31 -8.20
CA LEU A 239 16.72 -23.79 -8.92
C LEU A 239 15.71 -22.65 -9.14
N THR A 240 15.35 -22.41 -10.39
CA THR A 240 14.42 -21.35 -10.81
C THR A 240 13.13 -21.90 -11.43
N SER A 241 13.12 -23.18 -11.81
CA SER A 241 11.95 -23.82 -12.44
C SER A 241 10.97 -24.32 -11.39
N THR A 242 9.66 -24.17 -11.64
CA THR A 242 8.62 -24.61 -10.70
C THR A 242 8.70 -26.11 -10.41
N GLY A 243 9.04 -26.93 -11.42
CA GLY A 243 9.16 -28.38 -11.26
C GLY A 243 10.29 -28.76 -10.32
N ASP A 244 11.48 -28.20 -10.52
CA ASP A 244 12.65 -28.49 -9.70
C ASP A 244 12.48 -27.98 -8.26
N ILE A 245 11.86 -26.81 -8.10
CA ILE A 245 11.55 -26.26 -6.79
C ILE A 245 10.59 -27.17 -6.03
N VAL A 246 9.51 -27.63 -6.67
CA VAL A 246 8.54 -28.55 -6.04
C VAL A 246 9.19 -29.90 -5.72
N GLY A 247 10.05 -30.41 -6.62
CA GLY A 247 10.85 -31.61 -6.36
C GLY A 247 11.73 -31.46 -5.12
N ARG A 248 12.47 -30.34 -5.04
CA ARG A 248 13.32 -30.03 -3.89
C ARG A 248 12.54 -29.92 -2.58
N TRP A 249 11.32 -29.36 -2.61
CA TRP A 249 10.47 -29.32 -1.42
C TRP A 249 10.02 -30.72 -0.97
N LYS A 250 9.74 -31.65 -1.89
CA LYS A 250 9.35 -33.02 -1.54
C LYS A 250 10.42 -33.75 -0.75
N GLU A 251 11.69 -33.52 -1.05
CA GLU A 251 12.82 -34.12 -0.33
C GLU A 251 12.88 -33.74 1.16
N TYR A 252 12.38 -32.57 1.53
CA TYR A 252 12.36 -32.11 2.93
C TYR A 252 11.18 -32.64 3.75
N PHE A 253 10.13 -33.17 3.09
CA PHE A 253 8.89 -33.61 3.73
C PHE A 253 8.60 -35.11 3.54
N ALA A 254 9.48 -35.84 2.85
CA ALA A 254 9.50 -37.30 2.81
C ALA A 254 10.13 -37.85 4.09
#